data_AF-A0A2S9FUC1-F1
#
_entry.id   AF-A0A2S9FUC1-F1
#
_cell.length_a   1.000
_cell.length_b   1.000
_cell.length_c   1.000
_cell.angle_alpha   90.00
_cell.angle_beta   90.00
_cell.angle_gamma   90.00
#
_symmetry.space_group_name_H-M   'P 1'
#
loop_
_entity.id
_entity.type
_entity.pdbx_description
1 polymer ?
#
loop_
_entity_poly.entity_id
_entity_poly.type
_entity_poly.pdbx_seq_one_letter_code
_entity_poly.pdbx_strand_id
1 'polypeptide(L)'
;AAFQAPLAIGTDTGGSIRQPAALTATVGVKPTYGTVSRYGLIACASSLDQGGPCARTVLDTALLHQVIAGHDPRDSTSVDAAVPDVVA
;
A
#
# COMPACT_ATOMS: atom_id res chain seq x y z
N ALA A 1 -8.08 10.94 8.02
CA ALA A 1 -9.21 11.28 8.92
C ALA A 1 -9.51 12.78 8.95
N ALA A 2 -8.60 13.63 9.42
CA ALA A 2 -8.85 15.08 9.59
C ALA A 2 -8.86 15.93 8.29
N PHE A 3 -9.03 15.32 7.12
CA PHE A 3 -9.09 16.00 5.82
C PHE A 3 -7.88 16.86 5.40
N GLN A 4 -6.73 16.72 6.07
CA GLN A 4 -5.50 17.45 5.71
C GLN A 4 -4.83 16.95 4.41
N ALA A 5 -5.06 15.68 4.06
CA ALA A 5 -4.64 15.08 2.80
C ALA A 5 -5.77 14.21 2.23
N PRO A 6 -5.99 14.20 0.89
CA PRO A 6 -6.99 13.34 0.27
C PRO A 6 -6.53 11.88 0.21
N LEU A 7 -5.24 11.66 -0.02
CA LEU A 7 -4.58 10.37 -0.19
C LEU A 7 -3.32 10.32 0.68
N ALA A 8 -2.96 9.13 1.13
CA ALA A 8 -1.70 8.89 1.83
C ALA A 8 -1.15 7.50 1.50
N ILE A 9 0.16 7.33 1.72
CA ILE A 9 0.84 6.03 1.66
C ILE A 9 1.33 5.70 3.06
N GLY A 10 1.06 4.49 3.51
CA GLY A 10 1.61 3.92 4.74
C GLY A 10 2.43 2.66 4.45
N THR A 11 2.96 2.06 5.51
CA THR A 11 3.57 0.73 5.48
C THR A 11 2.86 -0.17 6.49
N ASP A 12 2.68 -1.46 6.17
CA ASP A 12 2.02 -2.43 7.04
C ASP A 12 2.92 -3.67 7.16
N THR A 13 3.64 -3.74 8.27
CA THR A 13 4.45 -4.91 8.65
C THR A 13 3.60 -5.93 9.43
N GLY A 14 2.70 -5.45 10.28
CA GLY A 14 1.91 -6.28 11.19
C GLY A 14 0.52 -5.72 11.51
N GLY A 15 -0.03 -4.88 10.65
CA GLY A 15 -1.30 -4.18 10.85
C GLY A 15 -1.20 -2.65 10.75
N SER A 16 -0.02 -2.10 10.49
CA SER A 16 0.27 -0.66 10.59
C SER A 16 -0.42 0.22 9.55
N ILE A 17 -1.13 -0.34 8.55
CA ILE A 17 -2.10 0.38 7.70
C ILE A 17 -3.51 0.06 8.18
N ARG A 18 -3.85 -1.23 8.27
CA ARG A 18 -5.24 -1.68 8.50
C ARG A 18 -5.79 -1.27 9.86
N GLN A 19 -4.99 -1.38 10.92
CA GLN A 19 -5.42 -1.03 12.27
C GLN A 19 -5.64 0.49 12.41
N PRO A 20 -4.73 1.39 11.99
CA PRO A 20 -5.02 2.83 11.98
C PRO A 20 -6.23 3.20 11.13
N ALA A 21 -6.41 2.55 9.97
CA ALA A 21 -7.57 2.79 9.12
C ALA A 21 -8.89 2.47 9.86
N ALA A 22 -8.97 1.31 10.52
CA ALA A 22 -10.13 0.93 11.32
C ALA A 22 -10.39 1.88 12.49
N LEU A 23 -9.33 2.34 13.18
CA LEU A 23 -9.45 3.24 14.33
C LEU A 23 -9.82 4.68 13.95
N THR A 24 -9.59 5.08 12.71
CA THR A 24 -9.78 6.47 12.26
C THR A 24 -10.89 6.63 11.21
N ALA A 25 -11.71 5.58 11.03
CA ALA A 25 -12.81 5.54 10.07
C ALA A 25 -12.36 5.91 8.64
N THR A 26 -11.23 5.35 8.21
CA THR A 26 -10.73 5.47 6.83
C THR A 26 -10.51 4.09 6.21
N VAL A 27 -10.22 4.06 4.92
CA VAL A 27 -9.87 2.84 4.19
C VAL A 27 -8.35 2.75 4.07
N GLY A 28 -7.78 1.60 4.40
CA GLY A 28 -6.36 1.32 4.25
C GLY A 28 -6.15 -0.13 3.87
N VAL A 29 -5.32 -0.37 2.85
CA VAL A 29 -5.08 -1.71 2.31
C VAL A 29 -3.60 -2.03 2.40
N LYS A 30 -3.28 -3.22 2.92
CA LYS A 30 -1.98 -3.85 2.72
C LYS A 30 -2.07 -4.73 1.47
N PRO A 31 -1.35 -4.41 0.38
CA PRO A 31 -1.29 -5.27 -0.79
C PRO A 31 -0.67 -6.64 -0.52
N THR A 32 -0.72 -7.50 -1.53
CA THR A 32 0.10 -8.72 -1.58
C THR A 32 1.58 -8.35 -1.44
N TYR A 33 2.33 -9.17 -0.69
CA TYR A 33 3.76 -8.93 -0.52
C TYR A 33 4.49 -8.94 -1.87
N GLY A 34 5.30 -7.91 -2.12
CA GLY A 34 6.05 -7.76 -3.37
C GLY A 34 5.30 -7.11 -4.54
N THR A 35 4.02 -6.74 -4.41
CA THR A 35 3.28 -6.07 -5.50
C THR A 35 3.44 -4.54 -5.51
N VAL A 36 3.96 -3.97 -4.43
CA VAL A 36 4.46 -2.59 -4.35
C VAL A 36 5.92 -2.69 -3.93
N SER A 37 6.82 -2.02 -4.65
CA SER A 37 8.25 -2.02 -4.34
C SER A 37 8.53 -1.48 -2.94
N ARG A 38 9.52 -2.09 -2.28
CA ARG A 38 10.06 -1.65 -0.99
C ARG A 38 11.32 -0.80 -1.16
N TYR A 39 11.77 -0.55 -2.39
CA TYR A 39 12.91 0.32 -2.66
C TYR A 39 12.66 1.73 -2.12
N GLY A 40 13.51 2.19 -1.20
CA GLY A 40 13.37 3.48 -0.52
C GLY A 40 12.55 3.45 0.77
N LEU A 41 11.91 2.32 1.12
CA LEU A 41 11.32 2.12 2.45
C LEU A 41 12.42 1.78 3.46
N ILE A 42 12.36 2.40 4.64
CA ILE A 42 13.19 1.97 5.78
C ILE A 42 12.60 0.65 6.30
N ALA A 43 13.40 -0.41 6.28
CA ALA A 43 12.97 -1.75 6.65
C ALA A 43 12.76 -1.88 8.17
N CYS A 44 11.64 -2.49 8.56
CA CYS A 44 11.35 -2.92 9.92
C CYS A 44 11.48 -4.44 10.03
N ALA A 45 10.77 -5.17 9.15
CA ALA A 45 10.92 -6.61 8.98
C ALA A 45 10.75 -6.95 7.49
N SER A 46 11.87 -7.12 6.78
CA SER A 46 11.91 -7.20 5.32
C SER A 46 10.95 -8.23 4.71
N SER A 47 10.69 -9.35 5.37
CA SER A 47 9.78 -10.40 4.88
C SER A 47 8.29 -10.09 5.09
N LEU A 48 7.97 -9.00 5.78
CA LEU A 48 6.60 -8.62 6.17
C LEU A 48 6.22 -7.21 5.71
N ASP A 49 7.20 -6.32 5.54
CA ASP A 49 6.99 -4.92 5.16
C ASP A 49 6.31 -4.83 3.80
N GLN A 50 5.20 -4.07 3.74
CA GLN A 50 4.57 -3.73 2.46
C GLN A 50 4.04 -2.30 2.51
N GLY A 51 4.42 -1.50 1.51
CA GLY A 51 3.82 -0.18 1.27
C GLY A 51 2.39 -0.33 0.75
N GLY A 52 1.49 0.56 1.15
CA GLY A 52 0.09 0.49 0.75
C GLY A 52 -0.67 1.81 0.85
N PRO A 53 -1.79 1.92 0.12
CA PRO A 53 -2.61 3.13 0.06
C PRO A 53 -3.53 3.27 1.28
N CYS A 54 -3.76 4.53 1.66
CA CYS A 54 -4.73 4.96 2.67
C CYS A 54 -5.57 6.12 2.10
N ALA A 55 -6.90 6.00 2.12
CA ALA A 55 -7.81 7.06 1.69
C ALA A 55 -9.14 6.99 2.44
N ARG A 56 -10.12 7.84 2.07
CA ARG A 56 -11.46 7.83 2.70
C ARG A 56 -12.43 6.87 2.04
N THR A 57 -12.20 6.50 0.78
CA THR A 57 -13.07 5.62 0.02
C THR A 57 -12.29 4.42 -0.51
N VAL A 58 -13.01 3.36 -0.84
CA VAL A 58 -12.43 2.16 -1.47
C VAL A 58 -11.87 2.53 -2.85
N LEU A 59 -12.62 3.33 -3.62
CA LEU A 59 -12.20 3.76 -4.96
C LEU A 59 -10.89 4.58 -4.92
N ASP A 60 -10.77 5.56 -4.03
CA ASP A 60 -9.54 6.36 -3.90
C ASP A 60 -8.34 5.48 -3.51
N THR A 61 -8.57 4.52 -2.61
CA THR A 61 -7.54 3.56 -2.19
C THR A 61 -7.12 2.66 -3.35
N ALA A 62 -8.06 2.20 -4.16
CA ALA A 62 -7.81 1.37 -5.34
C ALA A 62 -7.07 2.13 -6.44
N LEU A 63 -7.49 3.37 -6.74
CA LEU A 63 -6.81 4.24 -7.71
C LEU A 63 -5.36 4.53 -7.29
N LEU A 64 -5.12 4.84 -6.02
CA LEU A 64 -3.75 5.01 -5.53
C LEU A 64 -2.97 3.70 -5.60
N HIS A 65 -3.59 2.55 -5.28
CA HIS A 65 -2.94 1.25 -5.40
C HIS A 65 -2.45 1.01 -6.83
N GLN A 66 -3.31 1.25 -7.82
CA GLN A 66 -3.02 1.04 -9.24
C GLN A 66 -1.84 1.88 -9.73
N VAL A 67 -1.60 3.05 -9.13
CA VAL A 67 -0.46 3.92 -9.45
C VAL A 67 0.85 3.43 -8.82
N ILE A 68 0.81 2.94 -7.58
CA ILE A 68 2.03 2.57 -6.83
C ILE A 68 2.43 1.10 -6.98
N ALA A 69 1.53 0.25 -7.47
CA ALA A 69 1.79 -1.15 -7.70
C ALA A 69 2.59 -1.36 -8.99
N GLY A 70 3.47 -2.35 -8.98
CA GLY A 70 4.29 -2.69 -10.14
C GLY A 70 5.58 -3.40 -9.75
N HIS A 71 6.13 -4.12 -10.72
CA HIS A 71 7.46 -4.69 -10.60
C HIS A 71 8.52 -3.58 -10.57
N ASP A 72 9.48 -3.70 -9.65
CA ASP A 72 10.65 -2.81 -9.58
C ASP A 72 11.94 -3.64 -9.56
N PRO A 73 12.81 -3.51 -10.58
CA PRO A 73 14.08 -4.25 -10.64
C PRO A 73 15.07 -3.86 -9.53
N ARG A 74 14.83 -2.77 -8.78
CA ARG A 74 15.67 -2.36 -7.64
C ARG A 74 15.28 -3.04 -6.33
N ASP A 75 14.15 -3.74 -6.29
CA ASP A 75 13.70 -4.54 -5.16
C ASP A 75 13.66 -6.02 -5.57
N SER A 76 14.62 -6.80 -5.06
CA SER A 76 14.74 -8.24 -5.36
C SER A 76 13.56 -9.08 -4.87
N THR A 77 12.68 -8.51 -4.05
CA THR A 77 11.45 -9.17 -3.58
C THR A 77 10.19 -8.70 -4.30
N SER A 78 10.34 -7.75 -5.22
CA SER A 78 9.25 -7.30 -6.07
C SER A 78 8.86 -8.42 -7.04
N VAL A 79 7.57 -8.71 -7.12
CA VAL A 79 7.04 -9.76 -7.98
C VAL A 79 7.02 -9.26 -9.42
N ASP A 80 7.68 -10.00 -10.32
CA ASP A 80 7.63 -9.77 -11.77
C ASP A 80 6.35 -10.38 -12.35
N ALA A 81 5.23 -9.69 -12.11
CA ALA A 81 3.93 -10.03 -12.66
C ALA A 81 3.15 -8.76 -12.98
N ALA A 82 2.29 -8.84 -14.00
CA ALA A 82 1.37 -7.76 -14.31
C ALA A 82 0.44 -7.49 -13.12
N VAL A 83 0.28 -6.21 -12.77
CA VAL A 83 -0.69 -5.78 -11.76
C VAL A 83 -2.09 -5.91 -12.37
N PRO A 84 -2.99 -6.71 -11.78
CA PRO A 84 -4.38 -6.79 -12.23
C PRO A 84 -5.06 -5.43 -12.12
N ASP A 85 -6.04 -5.16 -12.98
CA ASP A 85 -6.86 -3.97 -12.78
C ASP A 85 -7.63 -4.11 -11.46
N VAL A 86 -7.57 -3.06 -10.64
CA VAL A 86 -8.22 -2.99 -9.33
C VAL A 86 -9.38 -2.00 -9.31
N VAL A 87 -9.65 -1.37 -10.46
CA VAL A 87 -10.80 -0.53 -10.74
C VAL A 87 -11.52 -1.12 -11.97
N ALA A 88 -12.85 -1.05 -12.00
CA ALA A 88 -13.68 -1.55 -13.10
C ALA A 88 -14.17 -0.41 -13.98
#